data_AF-A0A1H2URK3-F1
#
_entry.id   AF-A0A1H2URK3-F1
#
_cell.length_a   1.000
_cell.length_b   1.000
_cell.length_c   1.000
_cell.angle_alpha   90.00
_cell.angle_beta   90.00
_cell.angle_gamma   90.00
#
_symmetry.space_group_name_H-M   'P 1'
#
loop_
_entity.id
_entity.type
_entity.pdbx_description
1 polymer ?
#
loop_
_entity_poly.entity_id
_entity_poly.type
_entity_poly.pdbx_seq_one_letter_code
_entity_poly.pdbx_strand_id
1 'polypeptide(L)'
;MVLCLMVLCGCASASPGFRGVVPVQVERGGFVIEVWRRGDYAQAIRMGYATRRQQAGMRDHLLAAVEGVTGCRADLARVEGDTGVLNVPLLCPDTS
;
A
#
# COMPACT_ATOMS: atom_id res chain seq x y z
N MET A 1 3.67 40.78 -10.65
CA MET A 1 3.52 39.36 -11.00
C MET A 1 3.46 38.57 -9.70
N VAL A 2 2.26 38.15 -9.29
CA VAL A 2 2.07 37.31 -8.09
C VAL A 2 2.26 35.86 -8.54
N LEU A 3 3.36 35.25 -8.10
CA LEU A 3 3.68 33.86 -8.36
C LEU A 3 2.88 32.99 -7.37
N CYS A 4 1.68 32.57 -7.77
CA CYS A 4 0.90 31.57 -7.04
C CYS A 4 1.63 30.22 -7.08
N LEU A 5 2.40 29.92 -6.03
CA LEU A 5 2.89 28.58 -5.72
C LEU A 5 1.69 27.69 -5.35
N MET A 6 1.12 26.99 -6.33
CA MET A 6 0.26 25.85 -6.08
C MET A 6 1.09 24.74 -5.45
N VAL A 7 1.04 24.64 -4.12
CA VAL A 7 1.53 23.50 -3.37
C VAL A 7 0.57 22.34 -3.63
N LEU A 8 0.92 21.46 -4.58
CA LEU A 8 0.26 20.17 -4.73
C LEU A 8 0.61 19.29 -3.52
N CYS A 9 -0.17 19.40 -2.45
CA CYS A 9 -0.23 18.38 -1.42
C CYS A 9 -0.86 17.13 -2.03
N GLY A 10 -0.03 16.26 -2.61
CA GLY A 10 -0.43 14.92 -2.99
C GLY A 10 -0.74 14.10 -1.73
N CYS A 11 -1.97 14.17 -1.23
CA CYS A 11 -2.45 13.25 -0.22
C CYS A 11 -2.57 11.87 -0.89
N ALA A 12 -1.55 11.03 -0.73
CA ALA A 12 -1.67 9.60 -0.97
C ALA A 12 -2.66 9.05 0.06
N SER A 13 -3.94 9.00 -0.30
CA SER A 13 -5.01 8.51 0.55
C SER A 13 -5.55 7.20 0.01
N ALA A 14 -6.01 6.33 0.90
CA ALA A 14 -6.56 5.03 0.53
C ALA A 14 -7.72 5.15 -0.45
N SER A 15 -7.82 4.17 -1.34
CA SER A 15 -8.91 4.11 -2.31
C SER A 15 -10.27 4.12 -1.61
N PRO A 16 -11.32 4.71 -2.20
CA PRO A 16 -12.62 4.90 -1.53
C PRO A 16 -13.30 3.60 -1.07
N GLY A 17 -12.85 2.44 -1.55
CA GLY A 17 -13.27 1.10 -1.11
C GLY A 17 -12.74 0.67 0.25
N PHE A 18 -11.74 1.35 0.83
CA PHE A 18 -11.23 1.07 2.18
C PHE A 18 -11.73 2.08 3.23
N ARG A 19 -12.77 2.86 2.91
CA ARG A 19 -13.42 3.75 3.89
C ARG A 19 -13.92 2.96 5.10
N GLY A 20 -13.52 3.40 6.28
CA GLY A 20 -13.88 2.76 7.57
C GLY A 20 -12.99 1.59 7.98
N VAL A 21 -12.00 1.21 7.16
CA VAL A 21 -10.99 0.21 7.54
C VAL A 21 -9.83 0.92 8.23
N VAL A 22 -9.45 0.47 9.42
CA VAL A 22 -8.28 0.99 10.14
C VAL A 22 -7.02 0.43 9.48
N PRO A 23 -6.10 1.28 8.97
CA PRO A 23 -4.83 0.78 8.46
C PRO A 23 -3.98 0.19 9.57
N VAL A 24 -3.24 -0.86 9.23
CA VAL A 24 -2.12 -1.34 10.03
C VAL A 24 -0.86 -0.72 9.45
N GLN A 25 -0.17 0.07 10.25
CA GLN A 25 1.10 0.68 9.86
C GLN A 25 2.26 -0.26 10.18
N VAL A 26 3.14 -0.48 9.23
CA VAL A 26 4.35 -1.28 9.39
C VAL A 26 5.55 -0.59 8.78
N GLU A 27 6.71 -0.71 9.42
CA GLU A 27 7.97 -0.21 8.88
C GLU A 27 8.74 -1.34 8.18
N ARG A 28 9.04 -1.15 6.89
CA ARG A 28 9.76 -2.13 6.06
C ARG A 28 10.71 -1.41 5.12
N GLY A 29 11.98 -1.83 5.09
CA GLY A 29 12.99 -1.27 4.19
C GLY A 29 13.29 0.22 4.42
N GLY A 30 12.97 0.75 5.60
CA GLY A 30 13.08 2.18 5.91
C GLY A 30 11.88 3.02 5.43
N PHE A 31 10.79 2.39 4.99
CA PHE A 31 9.55 3.05 4.64
C PHE A 31 8.45 2.68 5.61
N VAL A 32 7.60 3.66 5.88
CA VAL A 32 6.33 3.46 6.55
C VAL A 32 5.33 3.00 5.50
N ILE A 33 4.73 1.83 5.70
CA ILE A 33 3.72 1.25 4.82
C ILE A 33 2.45 1.10 5.63
N GLU A 34 1.36 1.64 5.13
CA GLU A 34 0.03 1.38 5.67
C GLU A 34 -0.62 0.26 4.86
N VAL A 35 -1.16 -0.73 5.56
CA VAL A 35 -1.86 -1.86 4.96
C VAL A 35 -3.32 -1.85 5.42
N TRP A 36 -4.23 -1.78 4.48
CA TRP A 36 -5.66 -1.93 4.71
C TRP A 36 -6.09 -3.32 4.24
N ARG A 37 -6.80 -4.06 5.08
CA ARG A 37 -7.39 -5.36 4.70
C ARG A 37 -8.91 -5.27 4.72
N ARG A 38 -9.56 -5.80 3.70
CA ARG A 38 -11.01 -5.94 3.62
C ARG A 38 -11.35 -7.26 2.92
N GLY A 39 -11.74 -8.27 3.70
CA GLY A 39 -11.99 -9.62 3.19
C GLY A 39 -10.72 -10.20 2.54
N ASP A 40 -10.88 -10.68 1.31
CA ASP A 40 -9.82 -11.25 0.46
C ASP A 40 -9.05 -10.21 -0.37
N TYR A 41 -9.16 -8.94 -0.01
CA TYR A 41 -8.40 -7.87 -0.65
C TYR A 41 -7.65 -7.07 0.40
N ALA A 42 -6.41 -6.75 0.08
CA ALA A 42 -5.61 -5.79 0.81
C ALA A 42 -5.12 -4.68 -0.11
N GLN A 43 -4.89 -3.51 0.47
CA GLN A 43 -4.22 -2.40 -0.17
C GLN A 43 -3.03 -2.02 0.69
N ALA A 44 -1.88 -1.81 0.06
CA ALA A 44 -0.70 -1.27 0.71
C ALA A 44 -0.35 0.08 0.09
N ILE A 45 -0.14 1.08 0.93
CA ILE A 45 0.26 2.42 0.51
C ILE A 45 1.55 2.75 1.22
N ARG A 46 2.53 3.17 0.43
CA ARG A 46 3.77 3.68 0.98
C ARG A 46 3.54 5.12 1.45
N MET A 47 3.78 5.36 2.73
CA MET A 47 3.72 6.70 3.30
C MET A 47 5.05 7.43 3.12
N GLY A 48 4.96 8.72 2.85
CA GLY A 48 6.11 9.60 2.64
C GLY A 48 6.78 9.46 1.26
N TYR A 49 7.92 10.13 1.14
CA TYR A 49 8.68 10.24 -0.11
C TYR A 49 9.75 9.14 -0.19
N ALA A 50 9.79 8.41 -1.31
CA ALA A 50 10.91 7.54 -1.63
C ALA A 50 11.61 8.06 -2.89
N THR A 51 12.94 7.99 -2.89
CA THR A 51 13.75 8.33 -4.06
C THR A 51 13.60 7.28 -5.17
N ARG A 52 13.90 7.65 -6.42
CA ARG A 52 13.85 6.73 -7.59
C ARG A 52 14.58 5.40 -7.34
N ARG A 53 15.75 5.44 -6.69
CA ARG A 53 16.55 4.24 -6.37
C ARG A 53 15.83 3.33 -5.36
N GLN A 54 15.10 3.93 -4.43
CA GLN A 54 14.30 3.22 -3.42
C GLN A 54 12.97 2.68 -3.96
N GLN A 55 12.51 3.17 -5.13
CA GLN A 55 11.36 2.58 -5.81
C GLN A 55 11.68 1.21 -6.42
N ALA A 56 12.96 0.94 -6.73
CA ALA A 56 13.41 -0.38 -7.15
C ALA A 56 13.23 -1.36 -5.99
N GLY A 57 12.36 -2.36 -6.16
CA GLY A 57 12.03 -3.33 -5.11
C GLY A 57 10.93 -2.88 -4.13
N MET A 58 10.39 -1.67 -4.25
CA MET A 58 9.30 -1.19 -3.37
C MET A 58 8.06 -2.09 -3.44
N ARG A 59 7.75 -2.62 -4.63
CA ARG A 59 6.64 -3.57 -4.82
C ARG A 59 6.82 -4.83 -3.95
N ASP A 60 8.04 -5.33 -3.82
CA ASP A 60 8.36 -6.48 -2.98
C ASP A 60 8.14 -6.17 -1.50
N HIS A 61 8.57 -5.00 -1.04
CA HIS A 61 8.32 -4.52 0.32
C HIS A 61 6.83 -4.35 0.63
N LEU A 62 6.05 -3.82 -0.32
CA LEU A 62 4.59 -3.67 -0.18
C LEU A 62 3.90 -5.04 -0.11
N LEU A 63 4.29 -6.00 -0.95
CA LEU A 63 3.76 -7.37 -0.92
C LEU A 63 4.08 -8.06 0.41
N ALA A 64 5.35 -8.02 0.84
CA ALA A 64 5.77 -8.62 2.09
C ALA A 64 5.07 -7.98 3.31
N ALA A 65 4.80 -6.67 3.25
CA ALA A 65 4.01 -5.98 4.27
C ALA A 65 2.57 -6.49 4.30
N VAL A 66 1.93 -6.66 3.13
CA VAL A 66 0.57 -7.22 3.03
C VAL A 66 0.51 -8.63 3.59
N GLU A 67 1.40 -9.52 3.14
CA GLU A 67 1.39 -10.92 3.59
C GLU A 67 1.67 -11.02 5.10
N GLY A 68 2.59 -10.21 5.61
CA GLY A 68 2.91 -10.17 7.04
C GLY A 68 1.77 -9.62 7.92
N VAL A 69 1.04 -8.60 7.47
CA VAL A 69 -0.08 -8.01 8.22
C VAL A 69 -1.33 -8.89 8.14
N THR A 70 -1.62 -9.43 6.95
CA THR A 70 -2.86 -10.18 6.71
C THR A 70 -2.75 -11.64 7.14
N GLY A 71 -1.53 -12.18 7.19
CA GLY A 71 -1.27 -13.62 7.40
C GLY A 71 -1.67 -14.48 6.20
N CYS A 72 -2.13 -13.87 5.11
CA CYS A 72 -2.55 -14.54 3.89
C CYS A 72 -1.52 -14.37 2.79
N ARG A 73 -1.54 -15.27 1.82
CA ARG A 73 -0.64 -15.19 0.67
C ARG A 73 -1.19 -14.22 -0.37
N ALA A 74 -0.33 -13.46 -1.03
CA ALA A 74 -0.74 -12.58 -2.13
C ALA A 74 -0.99 -13.37 -3.43
N ASP A 75 -2.09 -13.09 -4.13
CA ASP A 75 -2.33 -13.58 -5.50
C ASP A 75 -1.58 -12.71 -6.51
N LEU A 76 -0.30 -13.04 -6.72
CA LEU A 76 0.62 -12.27 -7.57
C LEU A 76 0.12 -12.08 -9.01
N ALA A 77 -0.75 -12.98 -9.52
CA ALA A 77 -1.30 -12.88 -10.87
C ALA A 77 -2.32 -11.75 -11.01
N ARG A 78 -2.94 -11.33 -9.89
CA ARG A 78 -3.98 -10.31 -9.84
C ARG A 78 -3.56 -9.04 -9.09
N VAL A 79 -2.28 -8.94 -8.70
CA VAL A 79 -1.76 -7.73 -8.03
C VAL A 79 -1.67 -6.58 -9.02
N GLU A 80 -2.32 -5.47 -8.67
CA GLU A 80 -2.44 -4.26 -9.50
C GLU A 80 -1.99 -3.01 -8.74
N GLY A 81 -1.54 -1.98 -9.44
CA GLY A 81 -1.10 -0.71 -8.85
C GLY A 81 0.36 -0.37 -9.12
N ASP A 82 0.85 0.68 -8.46
CA ASP A 82 2.20 1.23 -8.62
C ASP A 82 2.99 1.16 -7.31
N THR A 83 4.23 1.65 -7.32
CA THR A 83 5.15 1.69 -6.16
C THR A 83 4.70 2.60 -5.02
N GLY A 84 3.62 3.37 -5.20
CA GLY A 84 3.00 4.18 -4.15
C GLY A 84 1.74 3.55 -3.54
N VAL A 85 0.95 2.83 -4.35
CA VAL A 85 -0.32 2.20 -3.96
C VAL A 85 -0.42 0.86 -4.68
N LEU A 86 -0.52 -0.22 -3.91
CA LEU A 86 -0.62 -1.57 -4.41
C LEU A 86 -1.91 -2.22 -3.92
N ASN A 87 -2.73 -2.70 -4.85
CA ASN A 87 -3.91 -3.53 -4.59
C ASN A 87 -3.49 -5.00 -4.70
N VAL A 88 -3.70 -5.73 -3.61
CA VAL A 88 -3.21 -7.10 -3.44
C VAL A 88 -4.39 -8.00 -3.08
N PRO A 89 -4.89 -8.79 -4.04
CA PRO A 89 -5.84 -9.85 -3.73
C PRO A 89 -5.14 -10.93 -2.89
N LEU A 90 -5.85 -11.47 -1.91
CA LEU A 90 -5.35 -12.42 -0.93
C LEU A 90 -5.92 -13.81 -1.21
N LEU A 91 -5.07 -14.81 -1.03
CA LEU A 91 -5.42 -16.22 -0.96
C LEU A 91 -5.39 -16.61 0.51
N CYS A 92 -6.46 -16.25 1.23
CA CYS A 92 -6.66 -16.69 2.61
C CYS A 92 -7.30 -18.08 2.58
N PRO A 93 -6.77 -19.09 3.29
CA PRO A 93 -7.53 -20.32 3.50
C PRO A 93 -8.77 -19.95 4.31
N ASP A 94 -9.97 -20.32 3.82
CA ASP A 94 -11.26 -20.08 4.46
C ASP A 94 -11.26 -20.68 5.87
N THR A 95 -10.81 -19.91 6.85
CA THR A 95 -10.97 -20.27 8.26
C THR A 95 -12.07 -19.38 8.78
N SER A 96 -13.30 -19.77 8.42
CA SER A 96 -14.54 -19.27 9.02
C SER A 96 -14.62 -19.63 10.50
#